data_AF-A0A227J680-F1
#
_entry.id   AF-A0A227J680-F1
#
_cell.length_a   1.000
_cell.length_b   1.000
_cell.length_c   1.000
_cell.angle_alpha   90.00
_cell.angle_beta   90.00
_cell.angle_gamma   90.00
#
_symmetry.space_group_name_H-M   'P 1'
#
loop_
_entity.id
_entity.type
_entity.pdbx_description
1 polymer ?
#
loop_
_entity_poly.entity_id
_entity_poly.type
_entity_poly.pdbx_seq_one_letter_code
_entity_poly.pdbx_strand_id
1 'polypeptide(L)'
;RVVFTATDADVIKTYVRMGIGVGVIASMAVDEEQDRDLVAIDASHLFGASTTSIGFRRGTFLRSYMFDFMERFAPHLTRPVVEQAISLKSNAEIEEMFKDIELPVR
;
A
#
# COMPACT_ATOMS: atom_id res chain seq x y z
N ARG A 1 -25.60 -1.26 2.12
CA ARG A 1 -25.54 -2.38 3.09
C ARG A 1 -24.44 -3.31 2.61
N VAL A 2 -23.48 -3.66 3.46
CA VAL A 2 -22.41 -4.62 3.13
C VAL A 2 -22.94 -6.03 3.42
N VAL A 3 -22.83 -6.93 2.44
CA VAL A 3 -23.36 -8.30 2.52
C VAL A 3 -22.28 -9.36 2.79
N PHE A 4 -21.01 -8.99 2.59
CA PHE A 4 -19.86 -9.87 2.81
C PHE A 4 -18.61 -9.02 3.13
N THR A 5 -17.81 -9.47 4.09
CA THR A 5 -16.55 -8.83 4.48
C THR A 5 -15.45 -9.88 4.53
N ALA A 6 -14.33 -9.63 3.87
CA ALA A 6 -13.13 -10.48 3.91
C ALA A 6 -11.87 -9.62 4.00
N THR A 7 -10.81 -10.22 4.52
CA THR A 7 -9.49 -9.60 4.67
C THR A 7 -8.60 -9.76 3.44
N ASP A 8 -8.93 -10.72 2.57
CA ASP A 8 -8.14 -11.09 1.39
C ASP A 8 -8.94 -10.85 0.11
N ALA A 9 -8.29 -10.23 -0.88
CA ALA A 9 -8.87 -9.95 -2.18
C ALA A 9 -9.25 -11.23 -2.94
N ASP A 10 -8.51 -12.32 -2.79
CA ASP A 10 -8.81 -13.58 -3.48
C ASP A 10 -10.13 -14.19 -3.01
N VAL A 11 -10.43 -14.06 -1.71
CA VAL A 11 -11.72 -14.45 -1.14
C VAL A 11 -12.84 -13.57 -1.70
N ILE A 12 -12.62 -12.25 -1.78
CA ILE A 12 -13.60 -11.32 -2.37
C ILE A 12 -13.89 -11.70 -3.83
N LYS A 13 -12.84 -11.89 -4.64
CA LYS A 13 -12.97 -12.26 -6.07
C LYS A 13 -13.76 -13.56 -6.24
N THR A 14 -13.52 -14.56 -5.40
CA THR A 14 -14.26 -15.82 -5.42
C THR A 14 -15.76 -15.61 -5.24
N TYR A 15 -16.17 -14.77 -4.29
CA TYR A 15 -17.60 -14.52 -4.06
C TYR A 15 -18.26 -13.61 -5.11
N VAL A 16 -17.49 -12.72 -5.73
CA VAL A 16 -17.95 -11.97 -6.91
C VAL A 16 -18.22 -12.93 -8.07
N ARG A 17 -17.33 -13.89 -8.34
CA ARG A 17 -17.54 -14.94 -9.37
C ARG A 17 -18.78 -15.79 -9.12
N MET A 18 -19.11 -16.04 -7.85
CA MET A 18 -20.33 -16.74 -7.44
C MET A 18 -21.60 -15.90 -7.53
N GLY A 19 -21.52 -14.64 -7.99
CA GLY A 19 -22.66 -13.76 -8.17
C GLY A 19 -23.23 -13.17 -6.87
N ILE A 20 -22.48 -13.19 -5.77
CA ILE A 20 -22.95 -12.64 -4.48
C ILE A 20 -23.10 -11.12 -4.54
N GLY A 21 -22.30 -10.43 -5.36
CA GLY A 21 -22.39 -8.99 -5.53
C GLY A 21 -21.16 -8.37 -6.20
N VAL A 22 -20.96 -7.09 -5.94
CA VAL A 22 -19.83 -6.29 -6.45
C VAL A 22 -18.71 -6.25 -5.40
N GLY A 23 -17.48 -6.53 -5.82
CA GLY A 23 -16.29 -6.46 -4.96
C GLY A 23 -15.64 -5.07 -5.02
N VAL A 24 -15.16 -4.59 -3.88
CA VAL A 24 -14.32 -3.39 -3.78
C VAL A 24 -12.98 -3.83 -3.19
N ILE A 25 -11.93 -3.75 -4.00
CA ILE A 25 -10.57 -4.20 -3.67
C ILE A 25 -9.54 -3.19 -4.17
N ALA A 26 -8.30 -3.27 -3.69
CA ALA A 26 -7.20 -2.46 -4.21
C ALA A 26 -6.91 -2.84 -5.68
N SER A 27 -6.61 -1.83 -6.52
CA SER A 27 -6.24 -1.98 -7.94
C SER A 27 -5.19 -3.07 -8.16
N MET A 28 -4.13 -3.06 -7.34
CA MET A 28 -3.01 -4.00 -7.40
C MET A 28 -3.38 -5.48 -7.19
N ALA A 29 -4.58 -5.78 -6.67
CA ALA A 29 -5.05 -7.14 -6.41
C ALA A 29 -5.82 -7.77 -7.58
N VAL A 30 -6.02 -7.02 -8.67
CA VAL A 30 -6.58 -7.51 -9.94
C VAL A 30 -5.44 -7.76 -10.91
N ASP A 31 -5.40 -8.96 -11.49
CA ASP A 31 -4.44 -9.34 -12.51
C ASP A 31 -5.20 -9.60 -13.83
N GLU A 32 -4.86 -8.88 -14.91
CA GLU A 32 -5.55 -8.99 -16.20
C GLU A 32 -5.42 -10.37 -16.86
N GLU A 33 -4.41 -11.18 -16.50
CA GLU A 33 -4.24 -12.53 -17.03
C GLU A 33 -4.99 -13.57 -16.20
N GLN A 34 -4.95 -13.45 -14.87
CA GLN A 34 -5.56 -14.40 -13.95
C GLN A 34 -7.05 -14.14 -13.71
N ASP A 35 -7.48 -12.87 -13.75
CA ASP A 35 -8.84 -12.43 -13.44
C ASP A 35 -9.63 -12.02 -14.71
N ARG A 36 -9.34 -12.63 -15.86
CA ARG A 36 -9.99 -12.36 -17.17
C ARG A 36 -11.51 -12.51 -17.17
N ASP A 37 -12.05 -13.25 -16.22
CA ASP A 37 -13.48 -13.47 -16.03
C ASP A 37 -14.16 -12.36 -15.22
N LEU A 38 -13.40 -11.40 -14.69
CA LEU A 38 -13.86 -10.25 -13.95
C LEU A 38 -13.64 -8.96 -14.74
N VAL A 39 -14.52 -7.98 -14.52
CA VAL A 39 -14.40 -6.63 -15.08
C VAL A 39 -14.02 -5.66 -13.98
N ALA A 40 -12.83 -5.07 -14.08
CA ALA A 40 -12.39 -4.01 -13.18
C ALA A 40 -12.95 -2.66 -13.64
N ILE A 41 -13.47 -1.88 -12.69
CA ILE A 41 -13.95 -0.52 -12.91
C ILE A 41 -13.19 0.38 -11.95
N ASP A 42 -12.56 1.44 -12.48
CA ASP A 42 -11.84 2.39 -11.66
C ASP A 42 -12.80 3.15 -10.73
N ALA A 43 -12.45 3.15 -9.44
CA ALA A 43 -13.18 3.84 -8.38
C ALA A 43 -12.33 4.90 -7.67
N SER A 44 -11.17 5.27 -8.22
CA SER A 44 -10.27 6.30 -7.68
C SER A 44 -10.95 7.66 -7.48
N HIS A 45 -11.97 7.96 -8.29
CA HIS A 45 -12.77 9.18 -8.19
C HIS A 45 -13.83 9.15 -7.06
N LEU A 46 -14.09 7.98 -6.47
CA LEU A 46 -15.06 7.79 -5.39
C LEU A 46 -14.39 7.70 -4.01
N PHE A 47 -13.14 7.25 -3.95
CA PHE A 47 -12.42 6.99 -2.70
C PHE A 47 -11.10 7.75 -2.66
N GLY A 48 -10.75 8.29 -1.50
CA GLY A 48 -9.42 8.85 -1.28
C GLY A 48 -8.34 7.77 -1.41
N ALA A 49 -7.18 8.14 -1.95
CA ALA A 49 -6.04 7.22 -2.06
C ALA A 49 -5.59 6.74 -0.67
N SER A 50 -5.19 5.46 -0.61
CA SER A 50 -4.61 4.87 0.60
C SER A 50 -3.09 4.81 0.47
N THR A 51 -2.37 5.19 1.52
CA THR A 51 -0.91 5.15 1.56
C THR A 51 -0.44 3.87 2.27
N THR A 52 0.44 3.11 1.61
CA THR A 52 1.12 1.96 2.23
C THR A 52 2.40 2.43 2.91
N SER A 53 2.55 2.14 4.20
CA SER A 53 3.68 2.61 5.02
C SER A 53 4.55 1.45 5.50
N ILE A 54 5.87 1.67 5.57
CA ILE A 54 6.82 0.77 6.24
C ILE A 54 7.05 1.27 7.66
N GLY A 55 6.91 0.39 8.65
CA GLY A 55 7.14 0.69 10.06
C GLY A 55 8.17 -0.22 10.70
N PHE A 56 9.01 0.34 11.56
CA PHE A 56 9.94 -0.39 12.41
C PHE A 56 10.01 0.25 13.79
N ARG A 57 10.46 -0.51 14.81
CA ARG A 57 10.53 -0.01 16.17
C ARG A 57 11.64 1.03 16.32
N ARG A 58 11.34 2.19 16.92
CA ARG A 58 12.35 3.21 17.26
C ARG A 58 13.47 2.61 18.09
N GLY A 59 14.72 2.99 17.78
CA GLY A 59 15.92 2.46 18.43
C GLY A 59 16.38 1.08 17.92
N THR A 60 15.67 0.48 16.95
CA THR A 60 16.17 -0.71 16.26
C THR A 60 17.42 -0.33 15.47
N PHE A 61 18.49 -1.10 15.64
CA PHE A 61 19.67 -0.96 14.79
C PHE A 61 19.38 -1.56 13.41
N LEU A 62 19.21 -0.70 12.41
CA LEU A 62 19.01 -1.12 11.03
C LEU A 62 20.34 -1.58 10.41
N ARG A 63 20.34 -2.78 9.83
CA ARG A 63 21.50 -3.33 9.11
C ARG A 63 21.47 -2.90 7.65
N SER A 64 22.60 -2.99 6.94
CA SER A 64 22.71 -2.58 5.53
C SER A 64 21.62 -3.19 4.65
N TYR A 65 21.38 -4.50 4.76
CA TYR A 65 20.34 -5.18 3.98
C TYR A 65 18.91 -4.69 4.27
N MET A 66 18.66 -4.09 5.44
CA MET A 66 17.34 -3.51 5.76
C MET A 66 17.12 -2.22 4.99
N PHE A 67 18.18 -1.40 4.84
CA PHE A 67 18.14 -0.22 3.99
C PHE A 67 17.95 -0.62 2.53
N ASP A 68 18.70 -1.62 2.06
CA ASP A 68 18.57 -2.12 0.69
C ASP A 68 17.15 -2.64 0.40
N PHE A 69 16.51 -3.28 1.39
CA PHE A 69 15.12 -3.73 1.27
C PHE A 69 14.14 -2.55 1.18
N MET A 70 14.28 -1.54 2.04
CA MET A 70 13.40 -0.37 2.02
C MET A 70 13.51 0.41 0.71
N GLU A 71 14.72 0.60 0.21
CA GLU A 71 14.97 1.28 -1.07
C GLU A 71 14.44 0.47 -2.27
N ARG A 72 14.56 -0.86 -2.24
CA ARG A 72 13.96 -1.73 -3.27
C ARG A 72 12.43 -1.72 -3.25
N PHE A 73 11.83 -1.64 -2.08
CA PHE A 73 10.37 -1.60 -1.92
C PHE A 73 9.81 -0.22 -2.30
N ALA A 74 10.47 0.84 -1.85
CA ALA A 74 10.10 2.23 -2.07
C ALA A 74 11.35 3.04 -2.43
N PRO A 75 11.57 3.35 -3.74
CA PRO A 75 12.80 3.99 -4.21
C PRO A 75 13.14 5.34 -3.57
N HIS A 76 12.14 6.04 -3.01
CA HIS A 76 12.35 7.29 -2.29
C HIS A 76 12.92 7.10 -0.87
N LEU A 77 12.85 5.88 -0.29
CA LEU A 77 13.38 5.54 1.03
C LEU A 77 14.87 5.19 0.98
N THR A 78 15.67 6.11 0.43
CA THR A 78 17.13 5.97 0.43
C THR A 78 17.70 6.00 1.84
N ARG A 79 18.90 5.43 2.04
CA ARG A 79 19.57 5.39 3.35
C ARG A 79 19.62 6.76 4.07
N PRO A 80 19.99 7.89 3.42
CA PRO A 80 19.98 9.20 4.06
C PRO A 80 18.57 9.64 4.50
N VAL A 81 17.54 9.41 3.69
CA VAL A 81 16.15 9.74 4.00
C VAL A 81 15.65 8.96 5.21
N VAL A 82 15.94 7.65 5.26
CA VAL A 82 15.56 6.81 6.39
C VAL A 82 16.31 7.22 7.67
N GLU A 83 17.60 7.52 7.60
CA GLU A 83 18.37 8.01 8.75
C GLU A 83 17.83 9.36 9.26
N GLN A 84 17.45 10.26 8.36
CA GLN A 84 16.79 11.51 8.73
C GLN A 84 15.44 11.24 9.42
N ALA A 85 14.61 10.36 8.87
CA ALA A 85 13.32 9.98 9.48
C ALA A 85 13.47 9.41 10.90
N ILE A 86 14.53 8.64 11.16
CA ILE A 86 14.83 8.08 12.49
C ILE A 86 15.16 9.19 13.51
N SER A 87 15.80 10.27 13.05
CA SER A 87 16.17 11.40 13.90
C SER A 87 14.97 12.23 14.35
N LEU A 88 13.89 12.23 13.56
CA LEU A 88 12.63 12.92 13.86
C LEU A 88 11.90 12.21 15.01
N LYS A 89 11.21 12.98 15.87
CA LYS A 89 10.64 12.47 17.14
C LYS A 89 9.17 12.08 17.03
N SER A 90 8.48 12.52 15.99
CA SER A 90 7.06 12.27 15.80
C SER A 90 6.75 11.82 14.37
N ASN A 91 5.67 11.06 14.19
CA ASN A 91 5.20 10.69 12.85
C ASN A 91 4.70 11.92 12.06
N ALA A 92 4.21 12.96 12.75
CA ALA A 92 3.80 14.21 12.10
C ALA A 92 5.00 14.93 11.43
N GLU A 93 6.17 14.93 12.06
CA GLU A 93 7.40 15.46 11.45
C GLU A 93 7.83 14.63 10.22
N ILE A 94 7.66 13.30 10.30
CA ILE A 94 7.97 12.40 9.17
C ILE A 94 7.00 12.67 8.01
N GLU A 95 5.71 12.81 8.28
CA GLU A 95 4.71 13.16 7.26
C GLU A 95 5.02 14.51 6.58
N GLU A 96 5.40 15.53 7.35
CA GLU A 96 5.79 16.83 6.76
C GLU A 96 7.08 16.71 5.93
N MET A 97 8.04 15.87 6.34
CA MET A 97 9.25 15.59 5.54
C MET A 97 8.92 14.96 4.18
N PHE A 98 7.85 14.16 4.07
CA PHE A 98 7.43 13.50 2.84
C PHE A 98 6.44 14.29 1.99
N LYS A 99 5.99 15.47 2.45
CA LYS A 99 4.92 16.24 1.80
C LYS A 99 5.25 16.69 0.37
N ASP A 100 6.51 17.00 0.11
CA ASP A 100 6.99 17.46 -1.19
C ASP A 100 7.49 16.30 -2.08
N ILE A 101 7.41 15.06 -1.61
CA ILE A 101 7.85 13.87 -2.34
C ILE A 101 6.64 13.26 -3.05
N GLU A 102 6.69 13.22 -4.39
CA GLU A 102 5.70 12.47 -5.17
C GLU A 102 5.85 10.97 -4.90
N LEU A 103 4.81 10.38 -4.30
CA LEU A 103 4.78 8.95 -4.01
C LEU A 103 4.32 8.16 -5.23
N PRO A 104 4.92 6.97 -5.50
CA PRO A 104 4.46 6.10 -6.56
C PRO A 104 3.00 5.66 -6.35
N VAL A 105 2.18 5.77 -7.40
CA VAL A 105 0.81 5.24 -7.42
C VAL A 105 0.81 3.84 -8.04
N ARG A 106 0.01 2.93 -7.48
CA ARG A 106 -0.13 1.53 -7.91
C ARG A 106 -1.60 1.17 -8.08
#